data_AF-A0A8H8S5M6-F1
#
_entry.id   AF-A0A8H8S5M6-F1
#
_cell.length_a   1.000
_cell.length_b   1.000
_cell.length_c   1.000
_cell.angle_alpha   90.00
_cell.angle_beta   90.00
_cell.angle_gamma   90.00
#
_symmetry.space_group_name_H-M   'P 1'
#
loop_
_entity.id
_entity.type
_entity.pdbx_description
1 polymer ?
#
loop_
_entity_poly.entity_id
_entity_poly.type
_entity_poly.pdbx_seq_one_letter_code
_entity_poly.pdbx_strand_id
1 'polypeptide(L)'
;METLKQAISTLHEQYRIPHIIITSISLPTPGATPSLSIVGSTIASDAKPRIFGIKIPTIDCYFSGTGDMFAALILVRLREAASNIEGLMSIPSWVSDDDVEATELPLARALEKVLASMHGILAKTKESRDKEMDKFNNRVKGFEEESAKRLKLAQSKAAEVRLIYSRECLDELGIIDGEDS
;
A
#
# COMPACT_ATOMS: atom_id res chain seq x y z
N MET A 1 5.53 -18.88 7.10
CA MET A 1 5.93 -17.89 8.14
C MET A 1 7.41 -18.00 8.47
N GLU A 2 7.95 -19.20 8.71
CA GLU A 2 9.37 -19.37 9.07
C GLU A 2 10.34 -18.87 7.99
N THR A 3 10.11 -19.25 6.72
CA THR A 3 10.93 -18.80 5.59
C THR A 3 10.91 -17.28 5.38
N LEU A 4 9.77 -16.64 5.67
CA LEU A 4 9.63 -15.18 5.60
C LEU A 4 10.45 -14.48 6.69
N LYS A 5 10.35 -14.97 7.93
CA LYS A 5 11.15 -14.45 9.04
C LYS A 5 12.64 -14.60 8.75
N GLN A 6 13.06 -15.77 8.27
CA GLN A 6 14.45 -16.03 7.92
C GLN A 6 14.96 -15.11 6.80
N ALA A 7 14.14 -14.83 5.78
CA ALA A 7 14.50 -13.89 4.72
C ALA A 7 14.68 -12.47 5.28
N ILE A 8 13.76 -12.00 6.12
CA ILE A 8 13.82 -10.70 6.77
C ILE A 8 15.06 -10.60 7.68
N SER A 9 15.30 -11.62 8.52
CA SER A 9 16.50 -11.70 9.37
C SER A 9 17.78 -11.58 8.55
N THR A 10 17.90 -12.36 7.46
CA THR A 10 19.06 -12.32 6.57
C THR A 10 19.30 -10.91 6.01
N LEU A 11 18.24 -10.22 5.57
CA LEU A 11 18.32 -8.88 5.00
C LEU A 11 18.78 -7.83 6.03
N HIS A 12 18.33 -7.92 7.28
CA HIS A 12 18.79 -7.05 8.35
C HIS A 12 20.22 -7.39 8.82
N GLU A 13 20.48 -8.66 9.12
CA GLU A 13 21.74 -9.11 9.73
C GLU A 13 22.93 -9.01 8.78
N GLN A 14 22.77 -9.44 7.52
CA GLN A 14 23.85 -9.48 6.54
C GLN A 14 24.00 -8.17 5.76
N TYR A 15 22.88 -7.58 5.35
CA TYR A 15 22.87 -6.42 4.46
C TYR A 15 22.56 -5.09 5.15
N ARG A 16 22.25 -5.11 6.45
CA ARG A 16 21.97 -3.91 7.26
C ARG A 16 20.87 -3.03 6.65
N ILE A 17 19.88 -3.66 6.02
CA ILE A 17 18.73 -2.95 5.45
C ILE A 17 17.88 -2.40 6.62
N PRO A 18 17.65 -1.08 6.74
CA PRO A 18 16.99 -0.52 7.92
C PRO A 18 15.51 -0.86 8.00
N HIS A 19 14.80 -0.71 6.89
CA HIS A 19 13.36 -0.93 6.78
C HIS A 19 13.06 -1.88 5.63
N ILE A 20 12.24 -2.88 5.90
CA ILE A 20 11.81 -3.87 4.92
C ILE A 20 10.29 -3.90 4.93
N ILE A 21 9.70 -3.86 3.74
CA ILE A 21 8.27 -4.08 3.54
C ILE A 21 8.11 -5.13 2.46
N ILE A 22 7.35 -6.17 2.78
CA ILE A 22 6.97 -7.22 1.83
C ILE A 22 5.48 -7.02 1.55
N THR A 23 5.21 -6.45 0.38
CA THR A 23 3.85 -6.22 -0.10
C THR A 23 3.24 -7.52 -0.61
N SER A 24 1.93 -7.68 -0.38
CA SER A 24 1.09 -8.70 -1.02
C SER A 24 1.46 -10.17 -0.74
N ILE A 25 1.44 -10.57 0.53
CA ILE A 25 1.42 -11.99 0.91
C ILE A 25 -0.04 -12.44 1.00
N SER A 26 -0.47 -13.30 0.07
CA SER A 26 -1.72 -14.03 0.24
C SER A 26 -1.47 -15.18 1.21
N LEU A 27 -1.91 -15.03 2.46
CA LEU A 27 -1.87 -16.10 3.45
C LEU A 27 -3.22 -16.83 3.39
N PRO A 28 -3.30 -18.03 2.81
CA PRO A 28 -4.55 -18.77 2.74
C PRO A 28 -5.05 -19.05 4.15
N THR A 29 -6.21 -18.47 4.49
CA THR A 29 -6.90 -18.73 5.75
C THR A 29 -8.23 -19.42 5.42
N PRO A 30 -8.38 -20.73 5.70
CA PRO A 30 -9.61 -21.45 5.40
C PRO A 30 -10.83 -20.79 6.07
N GLY A 31 -11.86 -20.45 5.29
CA GLY A 31 -13.11 -19.86 5.79
C GLY A 31 -13.09 -18.35 6.07
N ALA A 32 -11.98 -17.65 5.80
CA ALA A 32 -11.90 -16.19 5.98
C ALA A 32 -12.19 -15.44 4.67
N THR A 33 -12.67 -14.20 4.81
CA THR A 33 -12.73 -13.24 3.70
C THR A 33 -11.33 -13.07 3.09
N PRO A 34 -11.20 -12.99 1.76
CA PRO A 34 -9.90 -12.81 1.13
C PRO A 34 -9.26 -11.52 1.65
N SER A 35 -8.04 -11.66 2.18
CA SER A 35 -7.30 -10.57 2.81
C SER A 35 -5.87 -10.56 2.31
N LEU A 36 -5.35 -9.37 2.02
CA LEU A 36 -3.94 -9.17 1.75
C LEU A 36 -3.20 -9.01 3.08
N SER A 37 -2.11 -9.75 3.26
CA SER A 37 -1.20 -9.54 4.38
C SER A 37 0.05 -8.80 3.91
N ILE A 38 0.41 -7.76 4.64
CA ILE A 38 1.63 -6.99 4.42
C ILE A 38 2.48 -7.14 5.67
N VAL A 39 3.75 -7.43 5.47
CA VAL A 39 4.71 -7.60 6.57
C VAL A 39 5.76 -6.52 6.48
N GLY A 40 5.96 -5.81 7.58
CA GLY A 40 6.99 -4.81 7.74
C GLY A 40 8.01 -5.24 8.78
N SER A 41 9.23 -4.73 8.68
CA SER A 41 10.26 -4.93 9.68
C SER A 41 11.21 -3.74 9.72
N THR A 42 11.62 -3.34 10.92
CA THR A 42 12.68 -2.37 11.14
C THR A 42 13.83 -3.03 11.91
N ILE A 43 15.06 -2.71 11.53
CA ILE A 43 16.26 -3.22 12.17
C ILE A 43 16.37 -2.69 13.61
N ALA A 44 16.79 -3.52 14.56
CA ALA A 44 17.26 -3.09 15.88
C ALA A 44 18.77 -2.85 15.87
N SER A 45 19.33 -2.24 16.91
CA SER A 45 20.78 -1.96 16.97
C SER A 45 21.64 -3.24 16.90
N ASP A 46 21.12 -4.36 17.38
CA ASP A 46 21.75 -5.69 17.31
C ASP A 46 21.51 -6.42 15.97
N ALA A 47 20.96 -5.72 14.98
CA ALA A 47 20.54 -6.21 13.67
C ALA A 47 19.37 -7.21 13.70
N LYS A 48 18.74 -7.45 14.85
CA LYS A 48 17.55 -8.31 14.89
C LYS A 48 16.35 -7.63 14.23
N PRO A 49 15.46 -8.42 13.62
CA PRO A 49 14.27 -7.88 12.97
C PRO A 49 13.15 -7.57 13.98
N ARG A 50 12.59 -6.36 13.91
CA ARG A 50 11.34 -6.00 14.62
C ARG A 50 10.16 -6.10 13.66
N ILE A 51 9.62 -7.32 13.53
CA ILE A 51 8.61 -7.69 12.52
C ILE A 51 7.20 -7.38 13.00
N PHE A 52 6.40 -6.75 12.15
CA PHE A 52 4.96 -6.55 12.32
C PHE A 52 4.20 -6.94 11.05
N GLY A 53 2.90 -7.18 11.19
CA GLY A 53 2.03 -7.57 10.08
C GLY A 53 0.70 -6.84 10.12
N ILE A 54 0.26 -6.37 8.95
CA ILE A 54 -1.03 -5.70 8.76
C ILE A 54 -1.86 -6.51 7.78
N LYS A 55 -3.13 -6.74 8.12
CA LYS A 55 -4.10 -7.41 7.24
C LYS A 55 -5.10 -6.39 6.73
N ILE A 56 -5.32 -6.39 5.43
CA ILE A 56 -6.35 -5.56 4.79
C ILE A 56 -7.28 -6.43 3.95
N PRO A 57 -8.57 -6.07 3.82
CA PRO A 57 -9.50 -6.79 2.94
C PRO A 57 -9.05 -6.62 1.48
N THR A 58 -9.12 -7.70 0.69
CA THR A 58 -8.83 -7.61 -0.75
C THR A 58 -9.97 -6.93 -1.48
N ILE A 59 -9.64 -6.06 -2.43
CA ILE A 59 -10.61 -5.53 -3.39
C ILE A 59 -10.58 -6.45 -4.60
N ASP A 60 -11.72 -7.03 -4.95
CA ASP A 60 -11.87 -7.88 -6.13
C ASP A 60 -11.85 -7.04 -7.42
N CYS A 61 -10.64 -6.61 -7.79
CA CYS A 61 -10.30 -5.84 -8.97
C CYS A 61 -8.78 -5.91 -9.18
N TYR A 62 -8.37 -6.17 -10.42
CA TYR A 62 -6.97 -5.98 -10.81
C TYR A 62 -6.72 -4.49 -10.99
N PHE A 63 -5.65 -3.98 -10.36
CA PHE A 63 -5.20 -2.60 -10.52
C PHE A 63 -3.73 -2.58 -10.95
N SER A 64 -3.40 -1.82 -11.98
CA SER A 64 -2.01 -1.56 -12.37
C SER A 64 -1.46 -0.30 -11.68
N GLY A 65 -0.18 -0.30 -11.33
CA GLY A 65 0.48 0.86 -10.68
C GLY A 65 0.28 0.97 -9.17
N THR A 66 -0.31 -0.03 -8.51
CA THR A 66 -0.48 -0.05 -7.04
C THR A 66 0.84 -0.06 -6.28
N GLY A 67 1.89 -0.67 -6.85
CA GLY A 67 3.24 -0.69 -6.28
C GLY A 67 3.90 0.69 -6.27
N ASP A 68 3.82 1.43 -7.39
CA ASP A 68 4.40 2.78 -7.49
C ASP A 68 3.66 3.76 -6.58
N MET A 69 2.32 3.67 -6.54
CA MET A 69 1.52 4.44 -5.58
C MET A 69 1.94 4.12 -4.15
N PHE A 70 2.06 2.83 -3.80
CA PHE A 70 2.50 2.43 -2.46
C PHE A 70 3.88 3.01 -2.11
N ALA A 71 4.85 2.87 -3.02
CA ALA A 71 6.22 3.34 -2.81
C ALA A 71 6.30 4.87 -2.63
N ALA A 72 5.53 5.63 -3.41
CA ALA A 72 5.45 7.08 -3.27
C ALA A 72 4.83 7.49 -1.92
N LEU A 73 3.72 6.84 -1.55
CA LEU A 73 3.00 7.17 -0.32
C LEU A 73 3.79 6.78 0.94
N ILE A 74 4.43 5.61 0.95
CA ILE A 74 5.14 5.13 2.15
C ILE A 74 6.35 5.99 2.50
N LEU A 75 7.04 6.53 1.49
CA LEU A 75 8.16 7.44 1.73
C LEU A 75 7.71 8.71 2.47
N VAL A 76 6.62 9.34 2.01
CA VAL A 76 6.07 10.55 2.62
C VAL A 76 5.55 10.26 4.02
N ARG A 77 4.80 9.17 4.20
CA ARG A 77 4.23 8.79 5.50
C ARG A 77 5.28 8.36 6.52
N LEU A 78 6.36 7.73 6.08
CA LEU A 78 7.47 7.39 6.97
C LEU A 78 8.17 8.65 7.46
N ARG A 79 8.40 9.62 6.56
CA ARG A 79 8.97 10.92 6.95
C ARG A 79 8.07 11.66 7.93
N GLU A 80 6.76 11.68 7.69
CA GLU A 80 5.77 12.27 8.60
C GLU A 80 5.77 11.57 9.97
N ALA A 81 5.79 10.23 10.00
CA ALA A 81 5.88 9.47 11.24
C ALA A 81 7.18 9.79 11.99
N ALA A 82 8.30 9.94 11.26
CA ALA A 82 9.57 10.30 11.84
C ALA A 82 9.61 11.73 12.40
N SER A 83 8.96 12.70 11.75
CA SER A 83 8.88 14.09 12.24
C SER A 83 8.06 14.25 13.51
N ASN A 84 7.15 13.31 13.79
CA ASN A 84 6.35 13.29 15.02
C ASN A 84 7.11 12.75 16.23
N ILE A 85 8.33 12.25 16.04
CA ILE A 85 9.18 11.72 17.11
C ILE A 85 10.38 12.67 17.26
N GLU A 86 10.56 13.21 18.46
CA GLU A 86 11.62 14.16 18.74
C GLU A 86 13.01 13.56 18.44
N GLY A 87 13.84 14.31 17.72
CA GLY A 87 15.21 13.89 17.37
C GLY A 87 15.32 12.86 16.23
N LEU A 88 14.27 12.09 15.93
CA LEU A 88 14.35 10.98 14.96
C LEU A 88 14.69 11.43 13.53
N MET A 89 14.26 12.64 13.13
CA MET A 89 14.61 13.23 11.84
C MET A 89 16.11 13.45 11.62
N SER A 90 16.89 13.52 12.70
CA SER A 90 18.36 13.64 12.65
C SER A 90 19.08 12.27 12.61
N ILE A 91 18.35 11.18 12.85
CA ILE A 91 18.89 9.82 12.85
C ILE A 91 18.92 9.27 11.42
N PRO A 92 20.05 8.66 10.98
CA PRO A 92 20.14 8.01 9.67
C PRO A 92 19.02 6.98 9.48
N SER A 93 18.39 7.04 8.31
CA SER A 93 17.29 6.14 7.94
C SER A 93 16.06 6.18 8.85
N TRP A 94 15.96 7.10 9.83
CA TRP A 94 14.82 7.23 10.74
C TRP A 94 14.48 5.95 11.52
N VAL A 95 15.51 5.20 11.90
CA VAL A 95 15.37 4.02 12.77
C VAL A 95 15.13 4.48 14.21
N SER A 96 14.00 4.08 14.79
CA SER A 96 13.67 4.38 16.19
C SER A 96 14.45 3.50 17.17
N ASP A 97 14.49 3.93 18.44
CA ASP A 97 15.11 3.20 19.54
C ASP A 97 14.58 1.77 19.70
N ASP A 98 15.40 0.88 20.27
CA ASP A 98 15.14 -0.57 20.34
C ASP A 98 13.99 -0.96 21.28
N ASP A 99 13.62 -0.08 22.21
CA ASP A 99 12.49 -0.24 23.14
C ASP A 99 11.13 0.03 22.48
N VAL A 100 11.12 0.61 21.27
CA VAL A 100 9.89 0.79 20.49
C VAL A 100 9.38 -0.56 19.99
N GLU A 101 8.20 -0.92 20.46
CA GLU A 101 7.46 -2.11 20.06
C GLU A 101 7.21 -2.15 18.54
N ALA A 102 7.18 -3.36 17.96
CA ALA A 102 7.10 -3.54 16.51
C ALA A 102 5.85 -2.90 15.87
N THR A 103 4.73 -2.83 16.60
CA THR A 103 3.48 -2.19 16.13
C THR A 103 3.49 -0.67 16.27
N GLU A 104 4.41 -0.13 17.07
CA GLU A 104 4.56 1.30 17.35
C GLU A 104 5.70 1.94 16.53
N LEU A 105 6.41 1.15 15.74
CA LEU A 105 7.47 1.63 14.86
C LEU A 105 6.93 2.74 13.92
N PRO A 106 7.76 3.74 13.59
CA PRO A 106 7.40 4.77 12.60
C PRO A 106 6.93 4.15 11.27
N LEU A 107 7.59 3.05 10.86
CA LEU A 107 7.23 2.28 9.67
C LEU A 107 5.83 1.66 9.77
N ALA A 108 5.44 1.15 10.94
CA ALA A 108 4.13 0.55 11.16
C ALA A 108 3.03 1.61 11.06
N ARG A 109 3.21 2.75 11.73
CA ARG A 109 2.28 3.90 11.68
C ARG A 109 2.13 4.47 10.27
N ALA A 110 3.25 4.61 9.56
CA ALA A 110 3.24 5.03 8.17
C ALA A 110 2.46 4.04 7.29
N LEU A 111 2.70 2.74 7.49
CA LEU A 111 2.07 1.69 6.70
C LEU A 111 0.55 1.64 6.91
N GLU A 112 0.07 1.79 8.15
CA GLU A 112 -1.36 1.90 8.45
C GLU A 112 -2.03 3.03 7.66
N LYS A 113 -1.42 4.23 7.68
CA LYS A 113 -1.92 5.40 6.94
C LYS A 113 -1.93 5.15 5.44
N VAL A 114 -0.84 4.61 4.86
CA VAL A 114 -0.77 4.30 3.43
C VAL A 114 -1.84 3.32 3.02
N LEU A 115 -2.04 2.25 3.78
CA LEU A 115 -3.00 1.21 3.42
C LEU A 115 -4.44 1.69 3.53
N ALA A 116 -4.76 2.50 4.55
CA ALA A 116 -6.05 3.17 4.64
C ALA A 116 -6.28 4.08 3.42
N SER A 117 -5.26 4.87 3.05
CA SER A 117 -5.28 5.77 1.89
C SER A 117 -5.55 5.02 0.59
N MET A 118 -4.76 3.97 0.34
CA MET A 118 -4.87 3.16 -0.87
C MET A 118 -6.22 2.42 -0.91
N HIS A 119 -6.70 1.90 0.21
CA HIS A 119 -8.00 1.22 0.24
C HIS A 119 -9.13 2.17 -0.20
N GLY A 120 -9.14 3.41 0.29
CA GLY A 120 -10.09 4.44 -0.13
C GLY A 120 -10.01 4.76 -1.63
N ILE A 121 -8.80 4.97 -2.16
CA ILE A 121 -8.56 5.25 -3.57
C ILE A 121 -9.04 4.10 -4.46
N LEU A 122 -8.67 2.87 -4.11
CA LEU A 122 -9.00 1.67 -4.89
C LEU A 122 -10.50 1.37 -4.83
N ALA A 123 -11.17 1.59 -3.69
CA ALA A 123 -12.62 1.45 -3.56
C ALA A 123 -13.36 2.46 -4.46
N LYS A 124 -12.99 3.74 -4.42
CA LYS A 124 -13.55 4.79 -5.29
C LYS A 124 -13.27 4.49 -6.77
N THR A 125 -12.07 4.00 -7.10
CA THR A 125 -11.69 3.63 -8.48
C THR A 125 -12.54 2.47 -9.00
N LYS A 126 -12.78 1.44 -8.17
CA LYS A 126 -13.67 0.32 -8.51
C LYS A 126 -15.08 0.81 -8.77
N GLU A 127 -15.64 1.65 -7.91
CA GLU A 127 -16.99 2.19 -8.10
C GLU A 127 -17.11 2.99 -9.41
N SER A 128 -16.13 3.85 -9.71
CA SER A 128 -16.09 4.61 -10.97
C SER A 128 -16.00 3.69 -12.19
N ARG A 129 -15.15 2.66 -12.13
CA ARG A 129 -14.99 1.66 -13.19
C ARG A 129 -16.29 0.88 -13.43
N ASP A 130 -16.94 0.41 -12.37
CA ASP A 130 -18.16 -0.39 -12.46
C ASP A 130 -19.28 0.45 -13.11
N LYS A 131 -19.41 1.73 -12.74
CA LYS A 131 -20.31 2.69 -13.40
C LYS A 131 -19.99 2.92 -14.89
N GLU A 132 -18.71 3.02 -15.26
CA GLU A 132 -18.31 3.14 -16.67
C GLU A 132 -18.62 1.87 -17.47
N MET A 133 -18.40 0.70 -16.87
CA MET A 133 -18.67 -0.60 -17.49
C MET A 133 -20.17 -0.83 -17.72
N ASP A 134 -21.02 -0.46 -16.76
CA ASP A 134 -22.48 -0.55 -16.90
C ASP A 134 -23.00 0.36 -18.02
N LYS A 135 -22.46 1.59 -18.11
CA LYS A 135 -22.78 2.51 -19.21
C LYS A 135 -22.35 1.94 -20.57
N PHE A 136 -21.19 1.30 -20.64
CA PHE A 136 -20.69 0.68 -21.87
C PHE A 136 -21.54 -0.54 -22.27
N ASN A 137 -21.82 -1.45 -21.33
CA ASN A 137 -22.66 -2.63 -21.57
C ASN A 137 -24.07 -2.26 -22.04
N ASN A 138 -24.66 -1.20 -21.48
CA ASN A 138 -25.96 -0.69 -21.94
C ASN A 138 -25.92 -0.10 -23.36
N ARG A 139 -24.76 0.41 -23.82
CA ARG A 139 -24.59 0.94 -25.19
C ARG A 139 -24.24 -0.13 -26.22
N VAL A 140 -23.67 -1.26 -25.81
CA VAL A 140 -23.07 -2.28 -26.70
C VAL A 140 -23.94 -3.54 -26.84
N LYS A 141 -25.16 -3.56 -26.29
CA LYS A 141 -26.19 -4.56 -26.65
C LYS A 141 -26.44 -4.51 -28.17
N GLY A 142 -25.75 -5.36 -28.95
CA GLY A 142 -25.99 -5.52 -30.39
C GLY A 142 -24.81 -5.91 -31.30
N PHE A 143 -23.54 -5.95 -30.85
CA PHE A 143 -22.40 -6.28 -31.73
C PHE A 143 -21.42 -7.23 -31.03
N GLU A 144 -21.25 -8.47 -31.51
CA GLU A 144 -20.73 -9.58 -30.67
C GLU A 144 -19.20 -9.82 -30.69
N GLU A 145 -18.46 -9.59 -31.79
CA GLU A 145 -17.01 -9.93 -31.82
C GLU A 145 -16.03 -8.74 -31.67
N GLU A 146 -16.28 -7.61 -32.34
CA GLU A 146 -15.42 -6.41 -32.19
C GLU A 146 -15.58 -5.77 -30.80
N SER A 147 -16.73 -6.03 -30.17
CA SER A 147 -17.05 -5.66 -28.79
C SER A 147 -16.12 -6.30 -27.78
N ALA A 148 -15.74 -7.58 -27.93
CA ALA A 148 -14.93 -8.28 -26.92
C ALA A 148 -13.50 -7.72 -26.78
N LYS A 149 -12.85 -7.36 -27.90
CA LYS A 149 -11.53 -6.70 -27.87
C LYS A 149 -11.61 -5.29 -27.27
N ARG A 150 -12.64 -4.52 -27.64
CA ARG A 150 -12.89 -3.18 -27.09
C ARG A 150 -13.23 -3.24 -25.60
N LEU A 151 -13.98 -4.24 -25.17
CA LEU A 151 -14.33 -4.51 -23.77
C LEU A 151 -13.09 -4.83 -22.94
N LYS A 152 -12.21 -5.72 -23.43
CA LYS A 152 -10.95 -6.06 -22.75
C LYS A 152 -10.00 -4.86 -22.66
N LEU A 153 -9.95 -4.03 -23.70
CA LEU A 153 -9.17 -2.78 -23.69
C LEU A 153 -9.76 -1.77 -22.70
N ALA A 154 -11.08 -1.63 -22.64
CA ALA A 154 -11.77 -0.76 -21.69
C ALA A 154 -11.57 -1.24 -20.24
N GLN A 155 -11.65 -2.55 -19.99
CA GLN A 155 -11.35 -3.15 -18.69
C GLN A 155 -9.91 -2.88 -18.25
N SER A 156 -8.94 -3.01 -19.16
CA SER A 156 -7.52 -2.72 -18.86
C SER A 156 -7.30 -1.23 -18.56
N LYS A 157 -7.85 -0.33 -19.39
CA LYS A 157 -7.75 1.13 -19.15
C LYS A 157 -8.47 1.60 -17.89
N ALA A 158 -9.56 0.95 -17.51
CA ALA A 158 -10.31 1.29 -16.31
C ALA A 158 -9.73 0.62 -15.04
N ALA A 159 -8.77 -0.29 -15.20
CA ALA A 159 -7.97 -0.87 -14.12
C ALA A 159 -6.70 -0.04 -13.80
N GLU A 160 -6.39 0.99 -14.59
CA GLU A 160 -5.28 1.90 -14.31
C GLU A 160 -5.63 2.81 -13.13
N VAL A 161 -4.74 2.88 -12.14
CA VAL A 161 -4.94 3.73 -10.96
C VAL A 161 -4.88 5.20 -11.38
N ARG A 162 -6.02 5.89 -11.29
CA ARG A 162 -6.12 7.33 -11.62
C ARG A 162 -5.84 8.20 -10.40
N LEU A 163 -4.56 8.41 -10.09
CA LEU A 163 -4.10 9.24 -8.97
C LEU A 163 -4.67 10.67 -9.01
N ILE A 164 -4.74 11.28 -10.21
CA ILE A 164 -5.19 12.67 -10.39
C ILE A 164 -6.66 12.86 -9.99
N TYR A 165 -7.50 11.83 -10.15
CA TYR A 165 -8.91 11.88 -9.74
C TYR A 165 -9.12 11.68 -8.24
N SER A 166 -8.10 11.22 -7.53
CA SER A 166 -8.14 10.96 -6.10
C SER A 166 -7.48 12.09 -5.28
N ARG A 167 -7.28 13.27 -5.88
CA ARG A 167 -6.63 14.40 -5.22
C ARG A 167 -7.36 14.81 -3.94
N GLU A 168 -8.69 14.92 -3.98
CA GLU A 168 -9.52 15.11 -2.78
C GLU A 168 -9.30 14.03 -1.72
N CYS A 169 -9.03 12.79 -2.13
CA CYS A 169 -8.72 11.71 -1.18
C CYS A 169 -7.34 11.93 -0.54
N LEU A 170 -6.33 12.36 -1.30
CA LEU A 170 -5.00 12.70 -0.78
C LEU A 170 -5.04 13.93 0.13
N ASP A 171 -5.90 14.90 -0.17
CA ASP A 171 -6.15 16.11 0.61
C ASP A 171 -6.87 15.77 1.94
N GLU A 172 -7.93 14.95 1.90
CA GLU A 172 -8.64 14.43 3.10
C GLU A 172 -7.73 13.62 4.03
N LEU A 173 -6.63 13.09 3.50
CA LEU A 173 -5.65 12.29 4.22
C LEU A 173 -4.44 13.12 4.71
N GLY A 174 -4.41 14.44 4.47
CA GLY A 174 -3.35 15.34 4.95
C GLY A 174 -1.98 15.10 4.30
N ILE A 175 -1.94 14.65 3.05
CA ILE A 175 -0.68 14.43 2.30
C ILE A 175 -0.18 15.72 1.65
N ILE A 176 -1.09 16.67 1.41
CA ILE A 176 -0.83 17.90 0.65
C ILE A 176 -1.22 19.13 1.49
N ASP A 177 -0.79 19.19 2.74
CA ASP A 177 -0.69 20.48 3.44
C ASP A 177 0.63 21.14 3.04
N GLY A 178 0.67 21.59 1.78
CA GLY A 178 1.65 22.55 1.33
C GLY A 178 1.19 23.93 1.77
N GLU A 179 1.79 24.47 2.83
CA GLU A 179 1.78 25.90 3.11
C GLU A 179 2.29 26.63 1.85
N ASP A 180 1.37 27.21 1.09
CA ASP A 180 1.68 28.33 0.23
C ASP A 180 2.08 29.51 1.14
N SER A 181 3.39 29.68 1.31
CA SER A 181 4.01 30.92 1.79
C SER A 181 4.18 31.91 0.64
#